data_AF-A0A848XSR0-F1
#
_entry.id   AF-A0A848XSR0-F1
#
_cell.length_a   1.000
_cell.length_b   1.000
_cell.length_c   1.000
_cell.angle_alpha   90.00
_cell.angle_beta   90.00
_cell.angle_gamma   90.00
#
_symmetry.space_group_name_H-M   'P 1'
#
loop_
_entity.id
_entity.type
_entity.pdbx_description
1 polymer ?
#
loop_
_entity_poly.entity_id
_entity_poly.type
_entity_poly.pdbx_seq_one_letter_code
_entity_poly.pdbx_strand_id
1 'polypeptide(L)' 'MATDQSKLDPVTLEIFRHLFTALAEEMGGALRRASFSPNIKERRDYSCALFDETGRAVALGDHMPVHLGAMPMSVTAAL' A
#
# COMPACT_ATOMS: atom_id res chain seq x y z
N MET A 1 35.78 -16.35 -0.33
CA MET A 1 35.18 -15.87 0.93
C MET A 1 34.87 -14.40 0.73
N ALA A 2 33.67 -13.96 1.16
CA ALA A 2 32.97 -12.69 0.88
C ALA A 2 32.00 -12.74 -0.30
N THR A 3 30.78 -13.23 -0.04
CA THR A 3 29.57 -12.84 -0.77
C THR A 3 29.38 -11.34 -0.60
N ASP A 4 29.62 -10.58 -1.67
CA ASP A 4 29.26 -9.16 -1.73
C ASP A 4 27.75 -9.03 -1.50
N GLN A 5 27.37 -8.27 -0.47
CA GLN A 5 25.96 -8.02 -0.18
C GLN A 5 25.39 -7.21 -1.33
N SER A 6 24.66 -7.91 -2.20
CA SER A 6 23.86 -7.43 -3.32
C SER A 6 23.47 -5.95 -3.20
N LYS A 7 24.23 -5.07 -3.87
CA LYS A 7 23.74 -3.71 -4.17
C LYS A 7 22.44 -3.89 -4.93
N LEU A 8 21.32 -3.55 -4.29
CA LEU A 8 20.02 -3.43 -4.95
C LEU A 8 20.20 -2.54 -6.18
N ASP A 9 19.94 -3.12 -7.35
CA ASP A 9 19.98 -2.38 -8.61
C ASP A 9 18.95 -1.23 -8.54
N PRO A 10 19.36 0.04 -8.67
CA PRO A 10 18.45 1.18 -8.54
C PRO A 10 17.27 1.13 -9.51
N VAL A 11 17.47 0.57 -10.71
CA VAL A 11 16.39 0.42 -11.70
C VAL A 11 15.36 -0.58 -11.19
N THR A 12 15.80 -1.74 -10.71
CA THR A 12 14.93 -2.77 -10.12
C THR A 12 14.17 -2.22 -8.91
N LEU A 13 14.84 -1.50 -8.00
CA LEU A 13 14.19 -0.88 -6.84
C LEU A 13 13.06 0.06 -7.27
N GLU A 14 13.32 0.90 -8.27
CA GLU A 14 12.34 1.88 -8.74
C GLU A 14 11.18 1.25 -9.50
N ILE A 15 11.40 0.15 -10.23
CA ILE A 15 10.34 -0.66 -10.84
C ILE A 15 9.40 -1.19 -9.77
N PHE A 16 9.94 -1.81 -8.72
CA PHE A 16 9.12 -2.36 -7.63
C PHE A 16 8.40 -1.26 -6.83
N ARG A 17 9.06 -0.13 -6.59
CA ARG A 17 8.43 1.02 -5.93
C ARG A 17 7.18 1.46 -6.69
N HIS A 18 7.29 1.68 -8.01
CA HIS A 18 6.14 2.06 -8.83
C HIS A 18 5.08 0.96 -8.92
N LEU A 19 5.50 -0.31 -9.03
CA LEU A 19 4.58 -1.44 -9.11
C LEU A 19 3.71 -1.53 -7.85
N PHE A 20 4.29 -1.42 -6.66
CA PHE A 20 3.53 -1.49 -5.41
C PHE A 20 2.64 -0.26 -5.19
N THR A 21 3.10 0.93 -5.56
CA THR A 21 2.24 2.13 -5.56
C THR A 21 1.05 1.96 -6.49
N ALA A 22 1.27 1.54 -7.73
CA ALA A 22 0.21 1.34 -8.72
C ALA A 22 -0.80 0.27 -8.29
N LEU A 23 -0.34 -0.82 -7.65
CA LEU A 23 -1.24 -1.84 -7.11
C LEU A 23 -2.17 -1.26 -6.03
N ALA A 24 -1.64 -0.48 -5.10
CA ALA A 24 -2.46 0.16 -4.06
C ALA A 24 -3.50 1.13 -4.65
N GLU A 25 -3.14 1.87 -5.70
CA GLU A 25 -4.04 2.76 -6.44
C GLU A 25 -5.14 1.98 -7.19
N GLU A 26 -4.78 0.91 -7.90
CA GLU A 26 -5.74 0.08 -8.64
C GLU A 26 -6.73 -0.64 -7.71
N MET A 27 -6.28 -1.12 -6.54
CA MET A 27 -7.16 -1.63 -5.49
C MET A 27 -8.21 -0.57 -5.10
N GLY A 28 -7.76 0.67 -4.88
CA GLY A 28 -8.64 1.78 -4.56
C GLY A 28 -9.62 2.11 -5.68
N GLY A 29 -9.15 2.10 -6.93
CA GLY A 29 -9.99 2.29 -8.11
C GLY A 29 -11.06 1.22 -8.26
N ALA A 30 -10.69 -0.05 -8.06
CA ALA A 30 -11.62 -1.18 -8.09
C ALA A 30 -12.67 -1.07 -6.98
N LEU A 31 -12.26 -0.78 -5.74
CA LEU A 31 -13.16 -0.57 -4.61
C LEU A 31 -14.17 0.55 -4.88
N ARG A 32 -13.70 1.69 -5.38
CA ARG A 32 -14.57 2.84 -5.71
C ARG A 32 -15.59 2.50 -6.80
N ARG A 33 -15.17 1.79 -7.85
CA ARG A 33 -16.07 1.39 -8.95
C ARG A 33 -17.17 0.45 -8.47
N ALA A 34 -16.80 -0.51 -7.63
CA ALA A 34 -17.70 -1.52 -7.08
C ALA A 34 -18.64 -1.02 -5.97
N SER A 35 -18.29 0.07 -5.29
CA SER A 35 -19.07 0.56 -4.15
C SER A 35 -20.38 1.25 -4.54
N PHE A 36 -21.39 1.06 -3.69
CA PHE A 36 -22.65 1.83 -3.69
C PHE A 36 -22.68 2.92 -2.61
N SER A 37 -21.71 2.95 -1.70
CA SER A 37 -21.67 3.94 -0.61
C SER A 37 -21.23 5.31 -1.14
N PRO A 38 -21.98 6.39 -0.92
CA PRO A 38 -21.55 7.74 -1.27
C PRO A 38 -20.23 8.14 -0.58
N ASN A 39 -19.97 7.65 0.63
CA ASN A 39 -18.71 7.90 1.31
C ASN A 39 -17.51 7.35 0.52
N ILE A 40 -17.66 6.18 -0.11
CA ILE A 40 -16.59 5.58 -0.91
C ILE A 40 -16.59 6.14 -2.33
N LYS A 41 -17.77 6.22 -2.98
CA LYS A 41 -17.90 6.57 -4.40
C LYS A 41 -17.63 8.05 -4.69
N GLU A 42 -18.11 8.92 -3.81
CA GLU A 42 -18.08 10.38 -4.01
C GLU A 42 -17.07 11.04 -3.07
N ARG A 43 -17.15 10.77 -1.76
CA ARG A 43 -16.26 11.38 -0.77
C ARG A 43 -14.85 10.77 -0.75
N ARG A 44 -14.69 9.58 -1.34
CA ARG A 44 -13.42 8.81 -1.36
C ARG A 44 -12.86 8.57 0.03
N ASP A 45 -13.76 8.33 0.98
CA ASP A 45 -13.46 7.97 2.35
C ASP A 45 -13.09 6.47 2.43
N TYR A 46 -11.94 6.14 1.86
CA TYR A 46 -11.31 4.82 1.93
C TYR A 46 -9.81 4.95 1.65
N SER A 47 -9.04 3.95 2.04
CA SER A 47 -7.67 3.75 1.55
C SER A 47 -7.42 2.26 1.32
N CYS A 48 -6.39 1.94 0.55
CA CYS A 48 -5.92 0.58 0.33
C CYS A 48 -4.44 0.52 0.65
N ALA A 49 -3.96 -0.62 1.13
CA ALA A 49 -2.57 -0.77 1.55
C ALA A 49 -2.09 -2.19 1.28
N LEU A 50 -0.80 -2.31 0.99
CA LEU A 50 -0.08 -3.57 0.84
C LEU A 50 0.82 -3.78 2.05
N PHE A 51 0.82 -4.98 2.60
CA PHE A 51 1.66 -5.38 3.72
C PHE A 51 2.46 -6.62 3.35
N ASP A 52 3.68 -6.73 3.89
CA ASP A 52 4.47 -7.95 3.78
C ASP A 52 3.97 -9.05 4.74
N GLU A 53 4.58 -10.23 4.66
CA GLU A 53 4.25 -11.38 5.52
C GLU A 53 4.43 -11.12 7.02
N THR A 54 5.19 -10.08 7.39
CA THR A 54 5.42 -9.67 8.77
C THR A 54 4.53 -8.51 9.22
N GLY A 55 3.61 -8.06 8.35
CA GLY A 55 2.70 -6.95 8.64
C GLY A 55 3.29 -5.56 8.43
N ARG A 56 4.48 -5.43 7.82
CA ARG A 56 5.04 -4.10 7.52
C ARG A 56 4.40 -3.53 6.28
N ALA A 57 4.07 -2.24 6.32
CA ALA A 57 3.51 -1.54 5.17
C ALA A 57 4.54 -1.47 4.03
N VAL A 58 4.18 -2.00 2.86
CA VAL A 58 4.97 -1.97 1.62
C VAL A 58 4.55 -0.80 0.74
N ALA A 59 3.24 -0.57 0.64
CA ALA A 59 2.67 0.59 -0.05
C ALA A 59 1.36 1.00 0.61
N LEU A 60 1.13 2.31 0.67
CA LEU A 60 -0.11 2.90 1.17
C LEU A 60 -0.72 3.70 0.02
N GLY A 61 -1.94 3.36 -0.35
CA GLY A 61 -2.76 4.16 -1.25
C GLY A 61 -3.27 5.40 -0.52
N ASP A 62 -3.29 6.51 -1.26
CA ASP A 62 -3.77 7.84 -0.88
C ASP A 62 -5.19 7.88 -0.23
N HIS A 63 -5.67 8.90 0.52
CA HIS A 63 -5.18 10.23 0.98
C HIS A 63 -5.82 10.60 2.35
N MET A 64 -5.73 9.75 3.37
CA MET A 64 -6.24 10.14 4.70
C MET A 64 -5.16 10.02 5.76
N PRO A 65 -4.72 11.14 6.38
CA PRO A 65 -3.70 11.12 7.43
C PRO A 65 -4.01 10.13 8.55
N VAL A 66 -5.29 9.95 8.89
CA VAL A 66 -5.73 8.96 9.87
C VAL A 66 -5.43 7.53 9.44
N HIS A 67 -5.55 7.19 8.16
CA HIS A 67 -5.26 5.85 7.64
C HIS A 67 -3.75 5.56 7.59
N LEU A 68 -2.94 6.56 7.25
CA LEU A 68 -1.48 6.41 7.20
C LEU A 68 -0.89 5.98 8.55
N GLY A 69 -1.45 6.48 9.65
CA GLY A 69 -1.07 6.05 11.01
C GLY A 69 -1.79 4.79 11.47
N ALA A 70 -3.11 4.70 11.25
CA ALA A 70 -3.92 3.64 11.85
C ALA A 70 -3.80 2.29 11.15
N MET A 71 -3.66 2.23 9.83
CA MET A 71 -3.62 0.95 9.09
C MET A 71 -2.44 0.07 9.51
N PRO A 72 -1.19 0.57 9.56
CA PRO A 72 -0.05 -0.24 10.02
C PRO A 72 -0.20 -0.70 11.48
N MET A 73 -0.71 0.18 12.35
CA MET A 73 -0.99 -0.18 13.75
C MET A 73 -2.04 -1.27 13.87
N SER A 74 -3.10 -1.20 13.05
CA SER A 74 -4.19 -2.19 13.06
C SER A 74 -3.72 -3.56 12.61
N VAL A 75 -2.89 -3.63 11.55
CA VAL A 75 -2.29 -4.89 11.08
C VAL A 75 -1.34 -5.44 12.14
N THR A 76 -0.48 -4.61 12.71
CA THR A 76 0.45 -5.03 13.78
C THR A 76 -0.28 -5.59 15.00
N ALA A 77 -1.44 -5.03 15.35
CA ALA A 77 -2.23 -5.51 16.49
C ALA A 77 -2.99 -6.83 16.20
N ALA A 78 -3.18 -7.19 14.93
CA ALA A 78 -3.94 -8.36 14.51
C ALA A 78 -3.06 -9.59 14.18
N LEU A 79 -1.75 -9.40 14.05
CA LEU A 79 -0.74 -10.45 13.82
C LEU A 79 -0.09 -10.87 15.15
#